data_AF-A0A8B6Y2W4-F1
#
_entry.id   AF-A0A8B6Y2W4-F1
#
_cell.length_a   1.000
_cell.length_b   1.000
_cell.length_c   1.000
_cell.angle_alpha   90.00
_cell.angle_beta   90.00
_cell.angle_gamma   90.00
#
_symmetry.space_group_name_H-M   'P 1'
#
loop_
_entity.id
_entity.type
_entity.pdbx_description
1 polymer ?
#
loop_
_entity_poly.entity_id
_entity_poly.type
_entity_poly.pdbx_seq_one_letter_code
_entity_poly.pdbx_strand_id
1 'polypeptide(L)'
;MKAGEIIDKQEQKLIEKDSLRWRSVLERLMNITLYLATNNMAFRGSSDKLYAVNNGTFLGLVQLLANCGKTIQNEMIDIMASKVTNIIISKALKSTYYSIIADCTPDVSHKEQLSLTIKIVNISDYPIKINEHFLVFFNVNDTTGLGIAEIII
;
A
#
# COMPACT_ATOMS: atom_id res chain seq x y z
N MET A 1 -45.33 3.61 -15.06
CA MET A 1 -44.11 3.30 -15.82
C MET A 1 -43.28 4.57 -15.87
N LYS A 2 -42.21 4.71 -15.06
CA LYS A 2 -41.32 5.90 -15.08
C LYS A 2 -39.98 5.50 -15.70
N ALA A 3 -39.93 5.46 -17.03
CA ALA A 3 -38.71 5.12 -17.78
C ALA A 3 -37.65 6.25 -17.73
N GLY A 4 -38.02 7.48 -17.36
CA GLY A 4 -37.12 8.64 -17.36
C GLY A 4 -36.26 8.83 -16.09
N GLU A 5 -36.73 8.44 -14.90
CA GLU A 5 -35.98 8.65 -13.64
C GLU A 5 -34.76 7.72 -13.50
N ILE A 6 -34.76 6.57 -14.19
CA ILE A 6 -33.73 5.54 -14.07
C ILE A 6 -32.52 5.85 -14.98
N ILE A 7 -32.79 6.36 -16.19
CA ILE A 7 -31.76 6.69 -17.19
C ILE A 7 -30.94 7.90 -16.72
N ASP A 8 -31.60 8.96 -16.26
CA ASP A 8 -30.94 10.18 -15.75
C ASP A 8 -30.03 9.89 -14.54
N LYS A 9 -30.50 9.02 -13.63
CA LYS A 9 -29.71 8.60 -12.46
C LYS A 9 -28.49 7.74 -12.82
N GLN A 10 -28.55 6.97 -13.92
CA GLN A 10 -27.40 6.21 -14.42
C GLN A 10 -26.36 7.12 -15.08
N GLU A 11 -26.82 8.06 -15.92
CA GLU A 11 -25.95 9.08 -16.54
C GLU A 11 -25.26 9.94 -15.47
N GLN A 12 -25.99 10.37 -14.45
CA GLN A 12 -25.43 11.15 -13.35
C GLN A 12 -24.33 10.39 -12.59
N LYS A 13 -24.52 9.08 -12.35
CA LYS A 13 -23.48 8.22 -11.74
C LYS A 13 -22.24 8.07 -12.62
N LEU A 14 -22.41 8.01 -13.95
CA LEU A 14 -21.29 7.95 -14.89
C LEU A 14 -20.49 9.25 -14.86
N ILE A 15 -21.16 10.40 -14.89
CA ILE A 15 -20.53 11.72 -14.78
C ILE A 15 -19.77 11.86 -13.46
N GLU A 16 -20.37 11.43 -12.35
CA GLU A 16 -19.71 11.48 -11.04
C GLU A 16 -18.45 10.59 -11.00
N LYS A 17 -18.54 9.37 -11.54
CA LYS A 17 -17.40 8.45 -11.66
C LYS A 17 -16.28 9.05 -12.51
N ASP A 18 -16.60 9.69 -13.63
CA ASP A 18 -15.61 10.34 -14.48
C ASP A 18 -15.00 11.58 -13.82
N SER A 19 -15.81 12.37 -13.10
CA SER A 19 -15.32 13.50 -12.29
C SER A 19 -14.30 13.04 -11.24
N LEU A 20 -14.59 11.95 -10.52
CA LEU A 20 -13.67 11.35 -9.55
C LEU A 20 -12.39 10.84 -10.22
N ARG A 21 -12.50 10.19 -11.39
CA ARG A 21 -11.35 9.74 -12.18
C ARG A 21 -10.45 10.91 -12.57
N TRP A 22 -11.00 11.99 -13.11
CA TRP A 22 -10.23 13.17 -13.54
C TRP A 22 -9.61 13.91 -12.37
N ARG A 23 -10.29 14.02 -11.23
CA ARG A 23 -9.70 14.54 -9.99
C ARG A 23 -8.47 13.74 -9.57
N SER A 24 -8.56 12.41 -9.59
CA SER A 24 -7.42 11.53 -9.29
C SER A 24 -6.26 11.70 -10.29
N VAL A 25 -6.55 11.91 -11.58
CA VAL A 25 -5.51 12.21 -12.58
C VAL A 25 -4.83 13.54 -12.26
N LEU A 26 -5.60 14.60 -11.99
CA LEU A 26 -5.06 15.93 -11.69
C LEU A 26 -4.19 15.92 -10.44
N GLU A 27 -4.63 15.23 -9.39
CA GLU A 27 -3.87 15.06 -8.15
C GLU A 27 -2.53 14.39 -8.39
N ARG A 28 -2.50 13.30 -9.19
CA ARG A 28 -1.23 12.66 -9.58
C ARG A 28 -0.30 13.62 -10.33
N LEU A 29 -0.82 14.42 -11.27
CA LEU A 29 -0.01 15.41 -11.99
C LEU A 29 0.55 16.50 -11.09
N MET A 30 -0.24 16.98 -10.12
CA MET A 30 0.22 17.93 -9.10
C MET A 30 1.29 17.31 -8.21
N ASN A 31 1.13 16.05 -7.79
CA ASN A 31 2.12 15.35 -6.98
C ASN A 31 3.44 15.14 -7.71
N ILE A 32 3.43 14.79 -9.00
CA ILE A 32 4.64 14.75 -9.83
C ILE A 32 5.30 16.14 -9.86
N THR A 33 4.52 17.19 -10.09
CA THR A 33 5.01 18.57 -10.18
C THR A 33 5.68 19.00 -8.87
N LEU A 34 5.00 18.76 -7.74
CA LEU A 34 5.50 19.08 -6.41
C LEU A 34 6.78 18.31 -6.10
N TYR A 35 6.80 16.99 -6.34
CA TYR A 35 7.97 16.14 -6.12
C TYR A 35 9.20 16.64 -6.89
N LEU A 36 9.04 16.98 -8.17
CA LEU A 36 10.15 17.48 -8.98
C LEU A 36 10.64 18.85 -8.48
N ALA A 37 9.72 19.74 -8.11
CA ALA A 37 10.05 21.06 -7.57
C ALA A 37 10.82 20.95 -6.24
N THR A 38 10.32 20.15 -5.29
CA THR A 38 10.93 20.01 -3.96
C THR A 38 12.29 19.35 -4.00
N ASN A 39 12.56 18.53 -5.02
CA ASN A 39 13.84 17.82 -5.18
C ASN A 39 14.76 18.49 -6.22
N ASN A 40 14.42 19.69 -6.70
CA ASN A 40 15.18 20.43 -7.72
C ASN A 40 15.51 19.59 -8.97
N MET A 41 14.58 18.72 -9.37
CA MET A 41 14.75 17.86 -10.53
C MET A 41 14.31 18.57 -11.82
N ALA A 42 14.99 18.29 -12.93
CA ALA A 42 14.59 18.79 -14.23
C ALA A 42 13.23 18.20 -14.64
N PHE A 43 12.27 19.07 -14.97
CA PHE A 43 10.92 18.67 -15.36
C PHE A 43 10.87 18.08 -16.77
N ARG A 44 11.64 18.68 -17.68
CA ARG A 44 11.63 18.38 -19.12
C ARG A 44 12.97 17.81 -19.54
N GLY A 45 12.95 17.06 -20.63
CA GLY A 45 14.14 16.65 -21.35
C GLY A 45 14.14 17.26 -22.75
N SER A 46 14.96 16.71 -23.64
CA SER A 46 15.07 17.16 -25.03
C SER A 46 13.84 16.83 -25.89
N SER A 47 12.90 16.02 -25.38
CA SER A 47 11.64 15.72 -26.04
C SER A 47 10.44 16.12 -25.17
N ASP A 48 9.37 16.56 -25.83
CA ASP A 48 8.06 16.90 -25.27
C ASP A 48 6.99 15.82 -25.53
N LYS A 49 7.39 14.68 -26.10
CA LYS A 49 6.47 13.58 -26.48
C LYS A 49 6.50 12.45 -25.45
N LEU A 50 5.32 11.93 -25.11
CA LEU A 50 5.21 10.70 -24.32
C LEU A 50 5.89 9.53 -25.05
N TYR A 51 6.53 8.65 -24.29
CA TYR A 51 7.27 7.46 -24.75
C TYR A 51 8.47 7.74 -25.68
N ALA A 52 8.84 9.01 -25.91
CA ALA A 52 10.07 9.35 -26.61
C ALA A 52 11.30 9.25 -25.69
N VAL A 53 12.46 8.94 -26.29
CA VAL A 53 13.75 8.99 -25.58
C VAL A 53 13.99 10.44 -25.11
N ASN A 54 14.52 10.59 -23.89
CA ASN A 54 14.80 11.89 -23.27
C ASN A 54 13.57 12.81 -23.16
N ASN A 55 12.37 12.27 -22.91
CA ASN A 55 11.15 13.04 -22.67
C ASN A 55 11.07 13.76 -21.32
N GLY A 56 12.11 13.61 -20.49
CA GLY A 56 12.22 14.27 -19.20
C GLY A 56 11.49 13.57 -18.07
N THR A 57 11.81 14.01 -16.85
CA THR A 57 11.37 13.33 -15.62
C THR A 57 9.85 13.43 -15.42
N PHE A 58 9.22 14.55 -15.81
CA PHE A 58 7.76 14.70 -15.69
C PHE A 58 7.01 13.68 -16.56
N LEU A 59 7.32 13.62 -17.86
CA LEU A 59 6.66 12.69 -18.78
C LEU A 59 6.99 11.23 -18.46
N GLY A 60 8.21 10.95 -18.00
CA GLY A 60 8.60 9.63 -17.50
C GLY A 60 7.76 9.18 -16.31
N LEU A 61 7.54 10.06 -15.31
CA LEU A 61 6.70 9.74 -14.16
C LEU A 61 5.21 9.62 -14.53
N VAL A 62 4.71 10.42 -15.47
CA VAL A 62 3.36 10.27 -16.01
C VAL A 62 3.19 8.90 -16.67
N GLN A 63 4.18 8.46 -17.47
CA GLN A 63 4.16 7.13 -18.10
C GLN A 63 4.23 6.02 -17.07
N LEU A 64 5.10 6.15 -16.07
CA LEU A 64 5.21 5.20 -14.98
C LEU A 64 3.87 5.03 -14.27
N LEU A 65 3.20 6.14 -13.90
CA LEU A 65 1.91 6.10 -13.22
C LEU A 65 0.75 5.66 -14.12
N ALA A 66 0.82 5.93 -15.42
CA ALA A 66 -0.17 5.43 -16.38
C ALA A 66 -0.04 3.92 -16.60
N ASN A 67 1.20 3.40 -16.61
CA ASN A 67 1.50 1.98 -16.78
C ASN A 67 1.33 1.19 -15.47
N CYS A 68 1.56 1.82 -14.32
CA CYS A 68 1.38 1.22 -13.00
C CYS A 68 -0.11 1.17 -12.65
N GLY A 69 -0.82 0.23 -13.29
CA GLY A 69 -2.18 -0.12 -12.91
C GLY A 69 -2.24 -0.74 -11.50
N LYS A 70 -3.45 -0.88 -10.95
CA LYS A 70 -3.68 -1.47 -9.61
C LYS A 70 -2.98 -2.83 -9.44
N THR A 71 -2.94 -3.64 -10.50
CA THR A 71 -2.28 -4.95 -10.49
C THR A 71 -0.79 -4.85 -10.23
N ILE A 72 -0.06 -4.06 -11.03
CA ILE A 72 1.40 -3.91 -10.89
C ILE A 72 1.74 -3.24 -9.55
N GLN A 73 0.95 -2.26 -9.15
CA GLN A 73 1.11 -1.62 -7.84
C GLN A 73 1.00 -2.64 -6.70
N ASN A 74 -0.04 -3.48 -6.71
CA ASN A 74 -0.24 -4.51 -5.69
C ASN A 74 0.88 -5.56 -5.71
N GLU A 75 1.28 -6.04 -6.90
CA GLU A 75 2.40 -6.99 -7.03
C GLU A 75 3.71 -6.42 -6.47
N MET A 76 4.00 -5.15 -6.75
CA MET A 76 5.17 -4.48 -6.18
C MET A 76 5.08 -4.39 -4.66
N ILE A 77 3.91 -4.02 -4.12
CA ILE A 77 3.67 -3.98 -2.67
C ILE A 77 3.89 -5.36 -2.04
N ASP A 78 3.35 -6.42 -2.64
CA ASP A 78 3.46 -7.78 -2.13
C ASP A 78 4.91 -8.28 -2.14
N ILE A 79 5.66 -8.00 -3.20
CA ILE A 79 7.09 -8.36 -3.29
C ILE A 79 7.90 -7.60 -2.21
N MET A 80 7.67 -6.30 -2.07
CA MET A 80 8.36 -5.49 -1.06
C MET A 80 8.01 -5.94 0.36
N ALA A 81 6.73 -6.15 0.64
CA ALA A 81 6.24 -6.64 1.93
C ALA A 81 6.85 -8.00 2.25
N SER A 82 6.81 -8.96 1.31
CA SER A 82 7.43 -10.27 1.46
C SER A 82 8.92 -10.16 1.77
N LYS A 83 9.66 -9.29 1.06
CA LYS A 83 11.09 -9.09 1.31
C LYS A 83 11.36 -8.56 2.72
N VAL A 84 10.61 -7.55 3.16
CA VAL A 84 10.74 -6.95 4.49
C VAL A 84 10.39 -7.97 5.58
N THR A 85 9.27 -8.67 5.44
CA THR A 85 8.81 -9.72 6.37
C THR A 85 9.85 -10.84 6.50
N ASN A 86 10.40 -11.32 5.38
CA ASN A 86 11.46 -12.33 5.40
C ASN A 86 12.72 -11.87 6.15
N ILE A 87 13.10 -10.60 6.03
CA ILE A 87 14.23 -10.02 6.78
C ILE A 87 13.90 -9.99 8.28
N ILE A 88 12.69 -9.56 8.66
CA ILE A 88 12.26 -9.51 10.07
C ILE A 88 12.23 -10.91 10.68
N ILE A 89 11.61 -11.88 10.02
CA ILE A 89 11.56 -13.28 10.46
C ILE A 89 12.97 -13.84 10.60
N SER A 90 13.84 -13.61 9.62
CA SER A 90 15.24 -14.06 9.67
C SER A 90 16.00 -13.46 10.86
N LYS A 91 15.71 -12.21 11.25
CA LYS A 91 16.29 -11.58 12.45
C LYS A 91 15.74 -12.21 13.72
N ALA A 92 14.44 -12.46 13.79
CA ALA A 92 13.81 -13.08 14.95
C ALA A 92 14.37 -14.49 15.20
N LEU A 93 14.44 -15.33 14.16
CA LEU A 93 14.98 -16.70 14.24
C LEU A 93 16.46 -16.75 14.64
N LYS A 94 17.23 -15.68 14.39
CA LYS A 94 18.63 -15.56 14.81
C LYS A 94 18.80 -14.93 16.19
N SER A 95 17.77 -14.27 16.71
CA SER A 95 17.85 -13.59 18.00
C SER A 95 17.74 -14.59 19.15
N THR A 96 18.40 -14.31 20.26
CA THR A 96 18.29 -15.13 21.48
C THR A 96 16.90 -15.02 22.09
N TYR A 97 16.27 -13.84 22.00
CA TYR A 97 14.95 -13.59 22.56
C TYR A 97 14.08 -12.81 21.57
N TYR A 98 12.90 -13.34 21.31
CA TYR A 98 11.81 -12.64 20.63
C TYR A 98 10.48 -12.99 21.30
N SER A 99 9.48 -12.13 21.12
CA SER A 99 8.10 -12.42 21.49
C SER A 99 7.16 -12.04 20.36
N ILE A 100 6.06 -12.79 20.25
CA ILE A 100 4.98 -12.52 19.31
C ILE A 100 3.80 -11.97 20.11
N ILE A 101 3.22 -10.89 19.61
CA ILE A 101 2.01 -10.26 20.13
C ILE A 101 0.94 -10.44 19.06
N ALA A 102 -0.18 -11.03 19.46
CA ALA A 102 -1.35 -11.26 18.64
C ALA A 102 -2.50 -10.48 19.30
N ASP A 103 -3.05 -9.47 18.62
CA ASP A 103 -4.09 -8.60 19.17
C ASP A 103 -5.26 -8.46 18.20
N CYS A 104 -6.48 -8.69 18.67
CA CYS A 104 -7.70 -8.59 17.87
C CYS A 104 -8.27 -7.17 17.96
N THR A 105 -8.49 -6.56 16.81
CA THR A 105 -9.13 -5.24 16.72
C THR A 105 -10.27 -5.28 15.69
N PRO A 106 -11.45 -4.70 15.99
CA PRO A 106 -12.53 -4.63 15.02
C PRO A 106 -12.19 -3.60 13.92
N ASP A 107 -12.35 -3.99 12.66
CA ASP A 107 -12.15 -3.09 11.52
C ASP A 107 -13.33 -2.11 11.33
N VAL A 108 -13.19 -1.19 10.36
CA VAL A 108 -14.24 -0.20 10.03
C VAL A 108 -15.57 -0.81 9.57
N SER A 109 -15.60 -2.11 9.26
CA SER A 109 -16.78 -2.89 8.88
C SER A 109 -17.31 -3.80 10.00
N HIS A 110 -16.79 -3.65 11.22
CA HIS A 110 -17.08 -4.48 12.40
C HIS A 110 -16.69 -5.96 12.23
N LYS A 111 -15.67 -6.25 11.43
CA LYS A 111 -15.07 -7.59 11.35
C LYS A 111 -13.82 -7.65 12.22
N GLU A 112 -13.68 -8.74 12.97
CA GLU A 112 -12.49 -8.98 13.79
C GLU A 112 -11.28 -9.22 12.89
N GLN A 113 -10.20 -8.47 13.14
CA GLN A 113 -8.91 -8.67 12.51
C GLN A 113 -7.86 -8.93 13.58
N LEU A 114 -7.04 -9.96 13.35
CA LEU A 114 -5.90 -10.27 14.20
C LEU A 114 -4.67 -9.56 13.66
N SER A 115 -4.10 -8.66 14.44
CA SER A 115 -2.78 -8.08 14.19
C SER A 115 -1.69 -8.98 14.74
N LEU A 116 -0.61 -9.17 13.98
CA LEU A 116 0.57 -9.90 14.42
C LEU A 116 1.78 -8.96 14.44
N THR A 117 2.40 -8.84 15.62
CA THR A 117 3.58 -8.02 15.86
C THR A 117 4.66 -8.84 16.54
N ILE A 118 5.92 -8.67 16.14
CA ILE A 118 7.07 -9.35 16.74
C ILE A 118 8.01 -8.36 17.40
N LYS A 119 8.42 -8.66 18.63
CA LYS A 119 9.46 -7.92 19.37
C LYS A 119 10.75 -8.73 19.37
N ILE A 120 11.83 -8.14 18.90
CA ILE A 120 13.14 -8.79 18.78
C ILE A 120 14.14 -8.07 19.70
N VAL A 121 14.78 -8.82 20.58
CA VAL A 121 15.82 -8.29 21.47
C VAL A 121 17.18 -8.37 20.79
N ASN A 122 17.81 -7.22 20.55
CA ASN A 122 19.19 -7.12 20.09
C ASN A 122 20.14 -6.99 21.28
N ILE A 123 20.76 -8.12 21.64
CA ILE A 123 21.76 -8.21 22.71
C ILE A 123 23.17 -7.82 22.27
N SER A 124 23.41 -7.66 20.96
CA SER A 124 24.71 -7.24 20.42
C SER A 124 24.92 -5.72 20.55
N ASP A 125 23.85 -4.96 20.69
CA ASP A 125 23.90 -3.52 20.91
C ASP A 125 23.98 -3.20 22.41
N TYR A 126 24.73 -2.15 22.78
CA TYR A 126 24.68 -1.54 24.11
C TYR A 126 24.25 -0.07 24.01
N PRO A 127 23.21 0.37 24.74
CA PRO A 127 22.33 -0.46 25.58
C PRO A 127 21.53 -1.48 24.76
N ILE A 128 21.07 -2.56 25.41
CA ILE A 128 20.21 -3.58 24.77
C ILE A 128 19.02 -2.86 24.13
N LYS A 129 18.74 -3.18 22.86
CA LYS A 129 17.62 -2.60 22.12
C LYS A 129 16.55 -3.64 21.86
N ILE A 130 15.29 -3.25 21.99
CA ILE A 130 14.15 -4.06 21.61
C ILE A 130 13.49 -3.37 20.42
N ASN A 131 13.41 -4.08 19.29
CA ASN A 131 12.74 -3.57 18.09
C ASN A 131 11.40 -4.27 17.93
N GLU A 132 10.35 -3.48 17.73
CA GLU A 132 8.99 -3.96 17.47
C GLU A 132 8.70 -3.85 15.96
N HIS A 133 8.17 -4.92 15.38
CA HIS A 133 7.87 -5.01 13.97
C HIS A 133 6.48 -5.59 13.74
N PHE A 134 5.62 -4.82 13.09
CA PHE A 134 4.36 -5.33 12.57
C PHE A 134 4.63 -6.30 11.41
N LEU A 135 3.91 -7.43 11.39
CA LEU A 135 4.03 -8.43 10.34
C LEU A 135 2.84 -8.38 9.39
N VAL A 136 1.62 -8.53 9.90
CA VAL A 136 0.42 -8.71 9.06
C VAL A 136 -0.87 -8.58 9.86
N PHE A 137 -1.98 -8.33 9.16
CA PHE A 137 -3.35 -8.50 9.66
C PHE A 137 -3.99 -9.73 9.02
N PHE A 138 -4.66 -10.54 9.82
CA PHE A 138 -5.50 -11.64 9.35
C PHE A 138 -6.97 -11.32 9.58
N ASN A 139 -7.82 -11.58 8.59
CA ASN A 139 -9.26 -11.59 8.82
C ASN A 139 -9.61 -12.82 9.67
N VAL A 140 -10.26 -12.60 10.80
CA VAL A 140 -10.70 -13.66 11.71
C VAL A 140 -12.17 -13.92 11.47
N ASN A 141 -12.48 -15.03 10.79
CA ASN A 141 -13.87 -15.46 10.61
C ASN A 141 -14.38 -16.27 11.82
N ASP A 142 -13.48 -16.97 12.51
CA ASP A 142 -13.76 -17.73 13.72
C ASP A 142 -12.95 -17.15 14.88
N THR A 143 -13.64 -16.48 15.80
CA THR A 143 -13.06 -15.80 16.96
C THR A 143 -12.85 -16.74 18.16
N THR A 144 -13.12 -18.03 18.02
CA THR A 144 -12.82 -19.01 19.07
C THR A 144 -11.30 -19.15 19.23
N GLY A 145 -10.87 -19.65 20.40
CA GLY A 145 -9.44 -19.92 20.63
C GLY A 145 -8.85 -20.91 19.62
N LEU A 146 -9.66 -21.84 19.10
CA LEU A 146 -9.24 -22.77 18.05
C LEU A 146 -9.05 -22.05 16.70
N GLY A 147 -10.03 -21.25 16.27
CA GLY A 147 -9.95 -20.50 15.02
C GLY A 147 -8.77 -19.53 14.98
N ILE A 148 -8.48 -18.86 16.10
CA ILE A 148 -7.29 -18.00 16.21
C ILE A 148 -6.00 -18.83 16.20
N ALA A 149 -5.97 -19.98 16.86
CA ALA A 149 -4.79 -20.85 16.87
C ALA A 149 -4.45 -21.36 15.47
N GLU A 150 -5.42 -21.77 14.66
CA GLU A 150 -5.21 -22.22 13.27
C GLU A 150 -4.69 -21.11 12.33
N ILE A 151 -4.91 -19.84 12.67
CA ILE A 151 -4.36 -18.71 11.91
C ILE A 151 -2.87 -18.49 12.26
N ILE A 152 -2.48 -18.78 13.49
CA ILE A 152 -1.14 -18.47 14.02
C ILE A 152 -0.18 -19.66 13.88
N ILE A 153 -0.67 -20.89 14.03
CA ILE A 153 0.09 -22.15 14.11
C ILE A 153 0.02 -22.90 12.79
#